data_AF-A0A950S959-F1
#
_entry.id   AF-A0A950S959-F1
#
_cell.length_a   1.000
_cell.length_b   1.000
_cell.length_c   1.000
_cell.angle_alpha   90.00
_cell.angle_beta   90.00
_cell.angle_gamma   90.00
#
_symmetry.space_group_name_H-M   'P 1'
#
loop_
_entity.id
_entity.type
_entity.pdbx_description
1 polymer ?
#
loop_
_entity_poly.entity_id
_entity_poly.type
_entity_poly.pdbx_seq_one_letter_code
_entity_poly.pdbx_strand_id
1 'polypeptide(L)'
;MIKAAEGKDRSYITAVQEELQQYTQGLLRENEKLRAMATTLESDKRRLELEVIEARVVLQQKDELRRAAEAFEAERMETRMQLDRARHDCDAATVELERLRARFYDVEHENQTYAAQYQQIEIQSSNLSNLYVASYQLHASVERETVLTTIQEIVVNLIGSEEVAIFEFAEDGGEFRLASSFGVDLSRLKSFKAGSGPIGQRLLGGEVFVNDHVSGGEDKLTACIPLRIGGQIIGAILVFRLLEHKQGLQPLDHELFELLGVHASTALYCANLHQVTAAAVR
;
A
#
# COMPACT_ATOMS: atom_id res chain seq x y z
N MET A 1 -22.86 -157.44 -18.53
CA MET A 1 -24.08 -156.61 -18.72
C MET A 1 -23.83 -155.26 -18.05
N ILE A 2 -23.24 -154.29 -18.74
CA ILE A 2 -23.91 -153.38 -19.70
C ILE A 2 -25.02 -152.57 -18.99
N LYS A 3 -24.57 -151.67 -18.10
CA LYS A 3 -25.16 -150.42 -17.58
C LYS A 3 -24.08 -149.69 -16.73
N ALA A 4 -22.79 -149.99 -16.89
CA ALA A 4 -21.90 -149.44 -17.92
C ALA A 4 -21.97 -147.90 -18.02
N ALA A 5 -20.90 -147.28 -17.53
CA ALA A 5 -20.27 -146.08 -18.06
C ALA A 5 -21.01 -144.72 -18.03
N GLU A 6 -22.34 -144.64 -17.93
CA GLU A 6 -23.05 -143.36 -18.09
C GLU A 6 -23.31 -142.56 -16.79
N GLY A 7 -23.20 -143.17 -15.60
CA GLY A 7 -23.56 -142.52 -14.32
C GLY A 7 -22.41 -141.80 -13.60
N LYS A 8 -21.20 -142.39 -13.60
CA LYS A 8 -20.01 -141.82 -12.93
C LYS A 8 -19.39 -140.66 -13.71
N ASP A 9 -19.40 -140.72 -15.04
CA ASP A 9 -19.09 -139.57 -15.90
C ASP A 9 -20.13 -138.45 -15.72
N ARG A 10 -21.43 -138.78 -15.59
CA ARG A 10 -22.47 -137.79 -15.22
C ARG A 10 -22.23 -137.14 -13.86
N SER A 11 -21.71 -137.87 -12.87
CA SER A 11 -21.45 -137.38 -11.50
C SER A 11 -20.21 -136.49 -11.39
N TYR A 12 -19.14 -136.79 -12.12
CA TYR A 12 -17.94 -135.93 -12.17
C TYR A 12 -18.20 -134.68 -13.02
N ILE A 13 -18.94 -134.83 -14.12
CA ILE A 13 -19.39 -133.70 -14.94
C ILE A 13 -20.33 -132.78 -14.15
N THR A 14 -21.23 -133.31 -13.30
CA THR A 14 -22.11 -132.48 -12.44
C THR A 14 -21.37 -131.79 -11.30
N ALA A 15 -20.42 -132.44 -10.63
CA ALA A 15 -19.63 -131.82 -9.57
C ALA A 15 -18.71 -130.69 -10.10
N VAL A 16 -18.05 -130.92 -11.25
CA VAL A 16 -17.25 -129.88 -11.93
C VAL A 16 -18.15 -128.76 -12.47
N GLN A 17 -19.38 -129.07 -12.93
CA GLN A 17 -20.36 -128.05 -13.32
C GLN A 17 -20.83 -127.21 -12.13
N GLU A 18 -21.09 -127.81 -10.97
CA GLU A 18 -21.48 -127.09 -9.74
C GLU A 18 -20.35 -126.20 -9.21
N GLU A 19 -19.10 -126.68 -9.19
CA GLU A 19 -17.94 -125.90 -8.75
C GLU A 19 -17.64 -124.75 -9.73
N LEU A 20 -17.73 -124.99 -11.04
CA LEU A 20 -17.70 -123.93 -12.04
C LEU A 20 -18.85 -122.94 -11.83
N GLN A 21 -20.05 -123.41 -11.51
CA GLN A 21 -21.22 -122.55 -11.32
C GLN A 21 -21.11 -121.69 -10.07
N GLN A 22 -20.58 -122.22 -8.97
CA GLN A 22 -20.29 -121.47 -7.74
C GLN A 22 -19.16 -120.45 -7.95
N TYR A 23 -18.08 -120.84 -8.63
CA TYR A 23 -17.00 -119.92 -9.00
C TYR A 23 -17.49 -118.80 -9.93
N THR A 24 -18.32 -119.15 -10.93
CA THR A 24 -18.96 -118.18 -11.83
C THR A 24 -19.90 -117.25 -11.08
N GLN A 25 -20.66 -117.74 -10.10
CA GLN A 25 -21.52 -116.92 -9.25
C GLN A 25 -20.73 -116.01 -8.29
N GLY A 26 -19.61 -116.49 -7.73
CA GLY A 26 -18.69 -115.69 -6.93
C GLY A 26 -18.08 -114.54 -7.74
N LEU A 27 -17.58 -114.87 -8.94
CA LEU A 27 -17.11 -113.90 -9.93
C LEU A 27 -18.20 -112.91 -10.32
N LEU A 28 -19.44 -113.34 -10.54
CA LEU A 28 -20.56 -112.46 -10.87
C LEU A 28 -20.88 -111.49 -9.74
N ARG A 29 -20.94 -111.95 -8.48
CA ARG A 29 -21.17 -111.09 -7.31
C ARG A 29 -20.04 -110.08 -7.10
N GLU A 30 -18.80 -110.50 -7.30
CA GLU A 30 -17.65 -109.61 -7.22
C GLU A 30 -17.65 -108.60 -8.38
N ASN A 31 -18.02 -109.03 -9.59
CA ASN A 31 -18.22 -108.14 -10.73
C ASN A 31 -19.33 -107.11 -10.48
N GLU A 32 -20.45 -107.52 -9.87
CA GLU A 32 -21.54 -106.61 -9.47
C GLU A 32 -21.10 -105.60 -8.41
N LYS A 33 -20.34 -106.03 -7.39
CA LYS A 33 -19.77 -105.13 -6.37
C LYS A 33 -18.79 -104.13 -6.98
N LEU A 34 -17.88 -104.59 -7.84
CA LEU A 34 -16.93 -103.73 -8.55
C LEU A 34 -17.64 -102.73 -9.45
N ARG A 35 -18.74 -103.13 -10.12
CA ARG A 35 -19.56 -102.20 -10.92
C ARG A 35 -20.22 -101.13 -10.04
N ALA A 36 -20.78 -101.49 -8.88
CA ALA A 36 -21.37 -100.52 -7.96
C ALA A 36 -20.33 -99.56 -7.35
N MET A 37 -19.12 -100.05 -7.07
CA MET A 37 -18.01 -99.21 -6.63
C MET A 37 -17.51 -98.30 -7.76
N ALA A 38 -17.46 -98.80 -9.00
CA ALA A 38 -17.09 -97.99 -10.16
C ALA A 38 -18.11 -96.86 -10.42
N THR A 39 -19.41 -97.12 -10.33
CA THR A 39 -20.44 -96.08 -10.54
C THR A 39 -20.42 -95.01 -9.44
N THR A 40 -20.20 -95.40 -8.19
CA THR A 40 -20.05 -94.45 -7.07
C THR A 40 -18.79 -93.59 -7.24
N LEU A 41 -17.64 -94.22 -7.54
CA LEU A 41 -16.40 -93.51 -7.84
C LEU A 41 -16.53 -92.57 -9.05
N GLU A 42 -17.24 -92.97 -10.11
CA GLU A 42 -17.51 -92.12 -11.27
C GLU A 42 -18.39 -90.91 -10.90
N SER A 43 -19.38 -91.10 -10.02
CA SER A 43 -20.22 -90.00 -9.55
C SER A 43 -19.46 -89.00 -8.66
N ASP A 44 -18.62 -89.51 -7.75
CA ASP A 44 -17.78 -88.68 -6.88
C ASP A 44 -16.70 -87.96 -7.70
N LYS A 45 -16.10 -88.62 -8.70
CA LYS A 45 -15.17 -88.01 -9.64
C LYS A 45 -15.82 -86.84 -10.38
N ARG A 46 -17.03 -87.01 -10.91
CA ARG A 46 -17.76 -85.92 -11.59
C ARG A 46 -18.07 -84.75 -10.66
N ARG A 47 -18.45 -85.02 -9.40
CA ARG A 47 -18.68 -83.96 -8.40
C ARG A 47 -17.40 -83.17 -8.10
N LEU A 48 -16.30 -83.88 -7.85
CA LEU A 48 -15.00 -83.24 -7.58
C LEU A 48 -14.47 -82.46 -8.79
N GLU A 49 -14.69 -82.96 -10.02
CA GLU A 49 -14.34 -82.22 -11.24
C GLU A 49 -15.09 -80.88 -11.35
N LEU A 50 -16.37 -80.84 -10.97
CA LEU A 50 -17.16 -79.59 -10.93
C LEU A 50 -16.66 -78.63 -9.84
N GLU A 51 -16.40 -79.13 -8.63
CA GLU A 51 -15.85 -78.32 -7.53
C GLU A 51 -14.48 -77.72 -7.88
N VAL A 52 -13.62 -78.47 -8.59
CA VAL A 52 -12.32 -77.97 -9.07
C VAL A 52 -12.49 -76.86 -10.11
N ILE A 53 -13.49 -76.95 -10.99
CA ILE A 53 -13.80 -75.90 -11.97
C ILE A 53 -14.28 -74.63 -11.24
N GLU A 54 -15.21 -74.76 -10.29
CA GLU A 54 -15.70 -73.63 -9.48
C GLU A 54 -14.56 -72.98 -8.68
N ALA A 55 -13.74 -73.79 -8.00
CA ALA A 55 -12.58 -73.29 -7.25
C ALA A 55 -11.58 -72.55 -8.17
N ARG A 56 -11.39 -73.02 -9.41
CA ARG A 56 -10.52 -72.35 -10.39
C ARG A 56 -11.06 -70.98 -10.80
N VAL A 57 -12.37 -70.85 -10.99
CA VAL A 57 -13.02 -69.55 -11.28
C VAL A 57 -12.84 -68.58 -10.12
N VAL A 58 -13.06 -69.05 -8.88
CA VAL A 58 -12.86 -68.22 -7.68
C VAL A 58 -11.41 -67.78 -7.52
N LEU A 59 -10.44 -68.67 -7.78
CA LEU A 59 -9.02 -68.31 -7.75
C LEU A 59 -8.67 -67.25 -8.81
N GLN A 60 -9.20 -67.38 -10.02
CA GLN A 60 -9.00 -66.38 -11.07
C GLN A 60 -9.57 -65.01 -10.65
N GLN A 61 -10.80 -64.97 -10.13
CA GLN A 61 -11.42 -63.73 -9.65
C GLN A 61 -10.62 -63.10 -8.49
N LYS A 62 -10.10 -63.93 -7.58
CA LYS A 62 -9.24 -63.47 -6.48
C LYS A 62 -7.96 -62.83 -7.00
N ASP A 63 -7.34 -63.41 -8.02
CA ASP A 63 -6.13 -62.86 -8.64
C ASP A 63 -6.42 -61.55 -9.38
N GLU A 64 -7.55 -61.45 -10.07
CA GLU A 64 -8.01 -60.20 -10.71
C GLU A 64 -8.23 -59.09 -9.68
N LEU A 65 -8.93 -59.39 -8.59
CA LEU A 65 -9.14 -58.46 -7.48
C LEU A 65 -7.82 -58.04 -6.83
N ARG A 66 -6.87 -58.97 -6.67
CA ARG A 66 -5.55 -58.65 -6.11
C ARG A 66 -4.79 -57.66 -6.98
N ARG A 67 -4.78 -57.87 -8.30
CA ARG A 67 -4.15 -56.94 -9.25
C ARG A 67 -4.83 -55.58 -9.26
N ALA A 68 -6.16 -55.54 -9.20
CA ALA A 68 -6.91 -54.29 -9.11
C ALA A 68 -6.59 -53.52 -7.81
N ALA A 69 -6.48 -54.22 -6.68
CA ALA A 69 -6.10 -53.62 -5.41
C ALA A 69 -4.66 -53.07 -5.43
N GLU A 70 -3.71 -53.84 -5.96
CA GLU A 70 -2.31 -53.39 -6.13
C GLU A 70 -2.22 -52.14 -7.02
N ALA A 71 -2.96 -52.09 -8.13
CA ALA A 71 -3.01 -50.93 -9.02
C ALA A 71 -3.63 -49.70 -8.34
N PHE A 72 -4.75 -49.88 -7.61
CA PHE A 72 -5.39 -48.80 -6.87
C PHE A 72 -4.50 -48.26 -5.74
N GLU A 73 -3.77 -49.13 -5.05
CA GLU A 73 -2.80 -48.71 -4.04
C GLU A 73 -1.65 -47.90 -4.63
N ALA A 74 -1.16 -48.28 -5.81
CA ALA A 74 -0.13 -47.54 -6.52
C ALA A 74 -0.62 -46.13 -6.92
N GLU A 75 -1.81 -46.03 -7.52
CA GLU A 75 -2.42 -44.74 -7.90
C GLU A 75 -2.68 -43.85 -6.68
N ARG A 76 -3.17 -44.44 -5.58
CA ARG A 76 -3.38 -43.72 -4.31
C ARG A 76 -2.07 -43.20 -3.72
N MET A 77 -0.98 -43.98 -3.80
CA MET A 77 0.34 -43.53 -3.35
C MET A 77 0.85 -42.37 -4.21
N GLU A 78 0.69 -42.45 -5.53
CA GLU A 78 1.09 -41.38 -6.43
C GLU A 78 0.31 -40.08 -6.16
N THR A 79 -1.02 -40.18 -6.05
CA THR A 79 -1.87 -39.01 -5.76
C THR A 79 -1.53 -38.41 -4.40
N ARG A 80 -1.23 -39.23 -3.39
CA ARG A 80 -0.80 -38.76 -2.07
C ARG A 80 0.54 -38.01 -2.14
N MET A 81 1.51 -38.52 -2.90
CA MET A 81 2.78 -37.82 -3.12
C MET A 81 2.58 -36.48 -3.84
N GLN A 82 1.70 -36.43 -4.84
CA GLN A 82 1.37 -35.18 -5.54
C GLN A 82 0.71 -34.16 -4.60
N LEU A 83 -0.21 -34.62 -3.74
CA LEU A 83 -0.87 -33.76 -2.75
C LEU A 83 0.12 -33.19 -1.73
N ASP A 84 1.04 -34.03 -1.23
CA ASP A 84 2.04 -33.59 -0.26
C ASP A 84 3.02 -32.57 -0.87
N ARG A 85 3.40 -32.74 -2.15
CA ARG A 85 4.20 -31.73 -2.88
C ARG A 85 3.44 -30.42 -3.04
N ALA A 86 2.19 -30.49 -3.52
CA ALA A 86 1.37 -29.29 -3.73
C ALA A 86 1.14 -28.52 -2.42
N ARG A 87 0.96 -29.22 -1.29
CA ARG A 87 0.87 -28.60 0.03
C ARG A 87 2.15 -27.88 0.41
N HIS A 88 3.30 -28.53 0.23
CA HIS A 88 4.60 -27.91 0.52
C HIS A 88 4.84 -26.64 -0.30
N ASP A 89 4.49 -26.68 -1.60
CA ASP A 89 4.61 -25.53 -2.49
C ASP A 89 3.67 -24.38 -2.07
N CYS A 90 2.43 -24.69 -1.68
CA CYS A 90 1.49 -23.70 -1.13
C CYS A 90 2.00 -23.06 0.16
N ASP A 91 2.57 -23.85 1.07
CA ASP A 91 3.11 -23.34 2.33
C ASP A 91 4.30 -22.40 2.06
N ALA A 92 5.22 -22.80 1.18
CA ALA A 92 6.36 -21.99 0.77
C ALA A 92 5.93 -20.67 0.10
N ALA A 93 4.94 -20.73 -0.80
CA ALA A 93 4.39 -19.55 -1.45
C ALA A 93 3.70 -18.60 -0.44
N THR A 94 3.02 -19.15 0.56
CA THR A 94 2.35 -18.36 1.61
C THR A 94 3.38 -17.59 2.43
N VAL A 95 4.46 -18.25 2.85
CA VAL A 95 5.56 -17.61 3.60
C VAL A 95 6.23 -16.50 2.80
N GLU A 96 6.51 -16.73 1.51
CA GLU A 96 7.13 -15.71 0.66
C GLU A 96 6.18 -14.53 0.41
N LEU A 97 4.88 -14.78 0.26
CA LEU A 97 3.86 -13.74 0.12
C LEU A 97 3.76 -12.88 1.38
N GLU A 98 3.81 -13.47 2.58
CA GLU A 98 3.85 -12.73 3.84
C GLU A 98 5.11 -11.88 3.97
N ARG A 99 6.27 -12.43 3.61
CA ARG A 99 7.54 -11.69 3.60
C ARG A 99 7.51 -10.51 2.63
N LEU A 100 6.97 -10.70 1.43
CA LEU A 100 6.91 -9.65 0.42
C LEU A 100 5.92 -8.56 0.81
N ARG A 101 4.79 -8.94 1.44
CA ARG A 101 3.83 -7.99 2.01
C ARG A 101 4.46 -7.13 3.11
N ALA A 102 5.18 -7.75 4.05
CA ALA A 102 5.87 -7.01 5.10
C ALA A 102 6.84 -5.97 4.50
N ARG A 103 7.67 -6.39 3.54
CA ARG A 103 8.59 -5.48 2.85
C ARG A 103 7.87 -4.37 2.08
N PHE A 104 6.73 -4.68 1.47
CA PHE A 104 5.93 -3.67 0.76
C PHE A 104 5.40 -2.61 1.73
N TYR A 105 4.88 -3.02 2.89
CA TYR A 105 4.44 -2.09 3.94
C TYR A 105 5.58 -1.21 4.44
N ASP A 106 6.76 -1.77 4.69
CA ASP A 106 7.93 -0.99 5.12
C ASP A 106 8.31 0.08 4.09
N VAL A 107 8.37 -0.31 2.81
CA VAL A 107 8.70 0.61 1.71
C VAL A 107 7.62 1.68 1.51
N GLU A 108 6.34 1.33 1.62
CA GLU A 108 5.25 2.31 1.54
C GLU A 108 5.34 3.33 2.69
N HIS A 109 5.66 2.87 3.90
CA HIS A 109 5.81 3.75 5.06
C HIS A 109 7.01 4.69 4.91
N GLU A 110 8.15 4.18 4.45
CA GLU A 110 9.32 4.99 4.13
C GLU A 110 8.99 6.02 3.03
N ASN A 111 8.29 5.61 1.97
CA ASN A 111 7.90 6.49 0.88
C ASN A 111 7.01 7.64 1.36
N GLN A 112 6.01 7.35 2.19
CA GLN A 112 5.15 8.37 2.80
C GLN A 112 5.95 9.36 3.66
N THR A 113 6.90 8.86 4.42
CA THR A 113 7.79 9.69 5.25
C THR A 113 8.65 10.60 4.39
N TYR A 114 9.26 10.06 3.33
CA TYR A 114 10.05 10.87 2.40
C TYR A 114 9.20 11.91 1.68
N ALA A 115 7.99 11.56 1.23
CA ALA A 115 7.09 12.50 0.57
C ALA A 115 6.77 13.71 1.46
N ALA A 116 6.49 13.47 2.75
CA ALA A 116 6.25 14.55 3.71
C ALA A 116 7.50 15.44 3.92
N GLN A 117 8.69 14.84 4.00
CA GLN A 117 9.94 15.59 4.13
C GLN A 117 10.25 16.41 2.87
N TYR A 118 10.05 15.85 1.68
CA TYR A 118 10.23 16.55 0.43
C TYR A 118 9.31 17.76 0.32
N GLN A 119 8.03 17.61 0.67
CA GLN A 119 7.10 18.73 0.70
C GLN A 119 7.57 19.84 1.66
N GLN A 120 8.07 19.47 2.84
CA GLN A 120 8.59 20.45 3.79
C GLN A 120 9.83 21.19 3.27
N ILE A 121 10.76 20.48 2.62
CA ILE A 121 11.94 21.07 2.00
C ILE A 121 11.54 22.01 0.85
N GLU A 122 10.56 21.62 0.04
CA GLU A 122 10.05 22.45 -1.05
C GLU A 122 9.46 23.76 -0.52
N ILE A 123 8.64 23.69 0.53
CA ILE A 123 8.11 24.88 1.21
C ILE A 123 9.24 25.77 1.72
N GLN A 124 10.23 25.21 2.42
CA GLN A 124 11.37 25.97 2.92
C GLN A 124 12.22 26.60 1.80
N SER A 125 12.44 25.87 0.71
CA SER A 125 13.18 26.35 -0.46
C SER A 125 12.43 27.49 -1.17
N SER A 126 11.11 27.37 -1.29
CA SER A 126 10.26 28.41 -1.86
C SER A 126 10.30 29.67 -0.98
N ASN A 127 10.14 29.50 0.34
CA ASN A 127 10.23 30.59 1.32
C ASN A 127 11.57 31.34 1.22
N LEU A 128 12.69 30.61 1.22
CA LEU A 128 14.02 31.21 1.11
C LEU A 128 14.20 31.99 -0.21
N SER A 129 13.67 31.45 -1.31
CA SER A 129 13.71 32.11 -2.62
C SER A 129 12.92 33.43 -2.59
N ASN A 130 11.74 33.44 -1.98
CA ASN A 130 10.92 34.64 -1.86
C ASN A 130 11.61 35.72 -1.02
N LEU A 131 12.18 35.36 0.14
CA LEU A 131 12.94 36.28 0.99
C LEU A 131 14.18 36.83 0.26
N TYR A 132 14.90 35.98 -0.47
CA TYR A 132 16.07 36.38 -1.23
C TYR A 132 15.71 37.37 -2.34
N VAL A 133 14.67 37.07 -3.14
CA VAL A 133 14.22 37.95 -4.22
C VAL A 133 13.79 39.30 -3.67
N ALA A 134 13.01 39.33 -2.58
CA ALA A 134 12.58 40.57 -1.93
C ALA A 134 13.78 41.41 -1.47
N SER A 135 14.73 40.80 -0.74
CA SER A 135 15.93 41.50 -0.27
C SER A 135 16.77 42.02 -1.43
N TYR A 136 16.94 41.25 -2.51
CA TYR A 136 17.73 41.68 -3.66
C TYR A 136 17.06 42.87 -4.38
N GLN A 137 15.75 42.81 -4.60
CA GLN A 137 15.02 43.89 -5.28
C GLN A 137 15.06 45.21 -4.51
N LEU A 138 14.90 45.17 -3.17
CA LEU A 138 14.92 46.38 -2.33
C LEU A 138 16.22 47.19 -2.44
N HIS A 139 17.34 46.50 -2.67
CA HIS A 139 18.68 47.11 -2.73
C HIS A 139 19.19 47.31 -4.16
N ALA A 140 18.38 47.00 -5.18
CA ALA A 140 18.78 47.10 -6.59
C ALA A 140 18.82 48.55 -7.12
N SER A 141 18.14 49.50 -6.46
CA SER A 141 18.09 50.90 -6.85
C SER A 141 18.34 51.81 -5.64
N VAL A 142 18.94 52.97 -5.91
CA VAL A 142 19.09 54.08 -4.95
C VAL A 142 18.11 55.22 -5.21
N GLU A 143 17.26 55.08 -6.23
CA GLU A 143 16.22 56.05 -6.56
C GLU A 143 14.99 55.84 -5.69
N ARG A 144 14.57 56.91 -5.00
CA ARG A 144 13.50 56.86 -3.98
C ARG A 144 12.18 56.33 -4.52
N GLU A 145 11.76 56.78 -5.70
CA GLU A 145 10.50 56.32 -6.32
C GLU A 145 10.54 54.84 -6.68
N THR A 146 11.69 54.34 -7.17
CA THR A 146 11.87 52.92 -7.45
C THR A 146 11.79 52.10 -6.17
N VAL A 147 12.46 52.52 -5.09
CA VAL A 147 12.43 51.80 -3.80
C VAL A 147 11.00 51.70 -3.26
N LEU A 148 10.23 52.80 -3.28
CA LEU A 148 8.82 52.77 -2.84
C LEU A 148 7.97 51.83 -3.69
N THR A 149 8.15 51.86 -5.01
CA THR A 149 7.44 50.96 -5.93
C THR A 149 7.80 49.51 -5.63
N THR A 150 9.07 49.20 -5.41
CA THR A 150 9.53 47.85 -5.06
C THR A 150 8.95 47.37 -3.74
N ILE A 151 8.89 48.23 -2.70
CA ILE A 151 8.24 47.87 -1.43
C ILE A 151 6.76 47.53 -1.66
N GLN A 152 6.06 48.32 -2.48
CA GLN A 152 4.66 48.04 -2.83
C GLN A 152 4.52 46.73 -3.58
N GLU A 153 5.36 46.47 -4.59
CA GLU A 153 5.34 45.23 -5.36
C GLU A 153 5.59 44.00 -4.49
N ILE A 154 6.49 44.08 -3.52
CA ILE A 154 6.74 42.99 -2.57
C ILE A 154 5.49 42.72 -1.73
N VAL A 155 4.85 43.77 -1.20
CA VAL A 155 3.64 43.64 -0.37
C VAL A 155 2.44 43.15 -1.20
N VAL A 156 2.32 43.58 -2.45
CA VAL A 156 1.23 43.16 -3.34
C VAL A 156 1.45 41.73 -3.83
N ASN A 157 2.64 41.40 -4.32
CA ASN A 157 2.88 40.13 -5.02
C ASN A 157 3.29 38.99 -4.11
N LEU A 158 4.17 39.23 -3.12
CA LEU A 158 4.70 38.16 -2.26
C LEU A 158 3.81 37.96 -1.02
N ILE A 159 3.31 39.04 -0.44
CA ILE A 159 2.44 38.98 0.74
C ILE A 159 0.97 38.84 0.31
N GLY A 160 0.60 39.36 -0.86
CA GLY A 160 -0.75 39.21 -1.38
C GLY A 160 -1.73 40.24 -0.79
N SER A 161 -1.35 41.50 -0.78
CA SER A 161 -2.18 42.62 -0.29
C SER A 161 -2.74 43.46 -1.44
N GLU A 162 -4.00 43.89 -1.31
CA GLU A 162 -4.63 44.84 -2.24
C GLU A 162 -4.55 46.29 -1.74
N GLU A 163 -4.41 46.49 -0.43
CA GLU A 163 -4.41 47.83 0.18
C GLU A 163 -3.18 48.01 1.08
N VAL A 164 -2.24 48.84 0.60
CA VAL A 164 -0.99 49.16 1.32
C VAL A 164 -0.69 50.66 1.26
N ALA A 165 -0.17 51.20 2.36
CA ALA A 165 0.29 52.57 2.43
C ALA A 165 1.64 52.67 3.14
N ILE A 166 2.58 53.42 2.55
CA ILE A 166 3.91 53.68 3.08
C ILE A 166 3.92 55.13 3.57
N PHE A 167 4.34 55.32 4.81
CA PHE A 167 4.46 56.61 5.46
C PHE A 167 5.91 56.88 5.83
N GLU A 168 6.31 58.15 5.73
CA GLU A 168 7.60 58.64 6.23
C GLU A 168 7.37 59.60 7.39
N PHE A 169 8.26 59.55 8.37
CA PHE A 169 8.20 60.41 9.53
C PHE A 169 8.77 61.80 9.21
N ALA A 170 7.95 62.83 9.40
CA ALA A 170 8.36 64.21 9.25
C ALA A 170 8.69 64.83 10.62
N GLU A 171 9.98 65.16 10.82
CA GLU A 171 10.47 65.76 12.07
C GLU A 171 9.81 67.12 12.38
N ASP A 172 9.53 67.91 11.34
CA ASP A 172 8.97 69.27 11.44
C ASP A 172 7.50 69.34 11.94
N GLY A 173 6.91 68.22 12.33
CA GLY A 173 5.55 68.18 12.88
C GLY A 173 5.25 66.99 13.79
N GLY A 174 6.19 66.07 13.99
CA GLY A 174 5.97 64.84 14.76
C GLY A 174 4.88 63.96 14.16
N GLU A 175 4.76 63.96 12.82
CA GLU A 175 3.70 63.29 12.08
C GLU A 175 4.26 62.37 11.00
N PHE A 176 3.55 61.29 10.73
CA PHE A 176 3.79 60.40 9.60
C PHE A 176 3.01 60.92 8.40
N ARG A 177 3.69 61.19 7.29
CA ARG A 177 3.08 61.66 6.04
C ARG A 177 3.10 60.56 5.00
N LEU A 178 2.02 60.45 4.23
CA LEU A 178 1.91 59.44 3.19
C LEU A 178 2.97 59.67 2.10
N ALA A 179 3.80 58.66 1.87
CA ALA A 179 4.86 58.66 0.87
C ALA A 179 4.45 57.94 -0.42
N SER A 180 3.74 56.81 -0.30
CA SER A 180 3.15 56.08 -1.42
C SER A 180 1.99 55.21 -0.93
N SER A 181 1.00 54.95 -1.77
CA SER A 181 -0.11 54.04 -1.46
C SER A 181 -0.59 53.28 -2.68
N PHE A 182 -1.16 52.10 -2.46
CA PHE A 182 -1.83 51.30 -3.47
C PHE A 182 -3.15 50.77 -2.88
N GLY A 183 -4.25 50.91 -3.62
CA GLY A 183 -5.59 50.47 -3.21
C GLY A 183 -6.26 51.27 -2.08
N VAL A 184 -5.55 52.20 -1.44
CA VAL A 184 -6.07 53.01 -0.31
C VAL A 184 -6.64 54.35 -0.79
N ASP A 185 -7.78 54.77 -0.25
CA ASP A 185 -8.34 56.11 -0.49
C ASP A 185 -7.49 57.23 0.15
N LEU A 186 -6.82 58.00 -0.70
CA LEU A 186 -5.97 59.15 -0.36
C LEU A 186 -6.69 60.26 0.42
N SER A 187 -8.01 60.32 0.35
CA SER A 187 -8.79 61.35 1.06
C SER A 187 -8.87 61.10 2.58
N ARG A 188 -8.66 59.85 3.03
CA ARG A 188 -8.79 59.45 4.44
C ARG A 188 -7.46 59.35 5.20
N LEU A 189 -6.36 59.02 4.52
CA LEU A 189 -5.08 58.66 5.14
C LEU A 189 -3.90 59.51 4.61
N LYS A 190 -3.98 60.84 4.78
CA LYS A 190 -2.91 61.76 4.36
C LYS A 190 -1.73 61.82 5.35
N SER A 191 -2.04 61.92 6.63
CA SER A 191 -1.05 61.91 7.71
C SER A 191 -1.68 61.52 9.05
N PHE A 192 -0.85 61.08 10.00
CA PHE A 192 -1.26 60.84 11.38
C PHE A 192 -0.13 61.18 12.36
N LYS A 193 -0.47 61.53 13.61
CA LYS A 193 0.52 61.91 14.63
C LYS A 193 1.16 60.68 15.27
N ALA A 194 2.46 60.75 15.54
CA ALA A 194 3.15 59.73 16.32
C ALA A 194 2.55 59.60 17.73
N GLY A 195 2.41 58.37 18.22
CA GLY A 195 1.87 58.07 19.55
C GLY A 195 0.38 58.35 19.76
N SER A 196 -0.34 58.81 18.73
CA SER A 196 -1.79 59.05 18.79
C SER A 196 -2.56 58.04 17.93
N GLY A 197 -3.71 57.60 18.44
CA GLY A 197 -4.55 56.61 17.77
C GLY A 197 -3.94 55.20 17.73
N PRO A 198 -4.69 54.22 17.20
CA PRO A 198 -4.29 52.81 17.24
C PRO A 198 -3.02 52.52 16.41
N ILE A 199 -2.81 53.23 15.31
CA ILE A 199 -1.63 53.08 14.44
C ILE A 199 -0.40 53.71 15.09
N GLY A 200 -0.51 54.97 15.54
CA GLY A 200 0.60 55.69 16.17
C GLY A 200 1.09 55.05 17.48
N GLN A 201 0.18 54.44 18.25
CA GLN A 201 0.56 53.70 19.47
C GLN A 201 1.32 52.40 19.16
N ARG A 202 0.92 51.66 18.11
CA ARG A 202 1.63 50.44 17.70
C ARG A 202 3.03 50.73 17.18
N LEU A 203 3.19 51.84 16.46
CA LEU A 203 4.50 52.26 15.96
C LEU A 203 5.48 52.60 17.10
N LEU A 204 5.03 53.14 18.24
CA LEU A 204 5.91 53.44 19.39
C LEU A 204 6.68 52.21 19.91
N GLY A 205 6.07 51.02 19.84
CA GLY A 205 6.74 49.78 20.24
C GLY A 205 7.88 49.40 19.30
N GLY A 206 7.81 49.83 18.04
CA GLY A 206 8.82 49.55 17.03
C GLY A 206 8.93 48.07 16.64
N GLU A 207 7.95 47.25 17.02
CA GLU A 207 7.78 45.86 16.65
C GLU A 207 6.73 45.73 15.53
N VAL A 208 6.86 44.71 14.70
CA VAL A 208 5.85 44.40 13.68
C VAL A 208 4.56 43.99 14.37
N PHE A 209 3.48 44.68 14.07
CA PHE A 209 2.15 44.27 14.49
C PHE A 209 1.47 43.52 13.34
N VAL A 210 0.90 42.36 13.65
CA VAL A 210 0.14 41.55 12.70
C VAL A 210 -1.17 41.13 13.32
N ASN A 211 -2.23 41.11 12.52
CA ASN A 211 -3.57 40.70 12.91
C ASN A 211 -4.09 39.57 12.03
N ASP A 212 -3.79 38.33 12.42
CA ASP A 212 -4.07 37.12 11.65
C ASP A 212 -5.57 36.79 11.48
N HIS A 213 -6.43 37.47 12.24
CA HIS A 213 -7.86 37.17 12.32
C HIS A 213 -8.76 38.12 11.53
N VAL A 214 -8.20 39.10 10.81
CA VAL A 214 -9.01 40.15 10.18
C VAL A 214 -8.97 40.08 8.66
N SER A 215 -10.10 39.70 8.07
CA SER A 215 -10.40 39.83 6.65
C SER A 215 -10.91 41.25 6.34
N GLY A 216 -10.00 42.22 6.33
CA GLY A 216 -10.16 43.49 5.62
C GLY A 216 -11.23 44.50 6.07
N GLY A 217 -11.06 45.69 5.50
CA GLY A 217 -11.82 46.93 5.71
C GLY A 217 -10.84 48.11 5.80
N GLU A 218 -11.09 49.22 5.10
CA GLU A 218 -10.18 50.38 5.06
C GLU A 218 -9.79 50.90 6.46
N ASP A 219 -10.67 50.71 7.45
CA ASP A 219 -10.46 51.14 8.85
C ASP A 219 -9.76 50.08 9.74
N LYS A 220 -9.48 48.87 9.21
CA LYS A 220 -8.92 47.75 9.98
C LYS A 220 -7.54 47.37 9.46
N LEU A 221 -6.55 47.69 10.28
CA LEU A 221 -5.15 47.37 10.01
C LEU A 221 -4.89 45.86 10.15
N THR A 222 -4.39 45.25 9.07
CA THR A 222 -3.94 43.85 9.02
C THR A 222 -2.49 43.73 9.51
N ALA A 223 -1.59 44.61 9.06
CA ALA A 223 -0.23 44.66 9.57
C ALA A 223 0.31 46.10 9.65
N CYS A 224 1.19 46.33 10.61
CA CYS A 224 1.94 47.57 10.78
C CYS A 224 3.42 47.22 10.91
N ILE A 225 4.20 47.63 9.91
CA ILE A 225 5.64 47.37 9.85
C ILE A 225 6.35 48.70 10.11
N PRO A 226 6.93 48.93 11.30
CA PRO A 226 7.71 50.13 11.57
C PRO A 226 9.01 50.10 10.77
N LEU A 227 9.33 51.22 10.11
CA LEU A 227 10.60 51.39 9.41
C LEU A 227 11.59 52.09 10.32
N ARG A 228 12.72 51.43 10.63
CA ARG A 228 13.67 51.84 11.66
C ARG A 228 15.10 51.84 11.18
N ILE A 229 15.85 52.87 11.58
CA ILE A 229 17.31 52.94 11.45
C ILE A 229 17.90 53.12 12.84
N GLY A 230 18.67 52.12 13.29
CA GLY A 230 19.09 52.04 14.68
C GLY A 230 17.88 52.02 15.63
N GLY A 231 17.81 52.98 16.56
CA GLY A 231 16.69 53.11 17.49
C GLY A 231 15.51 53.92 16.99
N GLN A 232 15.66 54.66 15.89
CA GLN A 232 14.70 55.69 15.45
C GLN A 232 13.76 55.16 14.37
N ILE A 233 12.47 55.50 14.49
CA ILE A 233 11.45 55.20 13.48
C ILE A 233 11.46 56.31 12.44
N ILE A 234 11.74 55.96 11.20
CA ILE A 234 11.80 56.86 10.05
C ILE A 234 10.54 56.78 9.17
N GLY A 235 9.69 55.77 9.40
CA GLY A 235 8.50 55.55 8.60
C GLY A 235 7.70 54.33 9.05
N ALA A 236 6.70 53.95 8.26
CA ALA A 236 5.86 52.79 8.49
C ALA A 236 5.27 52.26 7.19
N ILE A 237 5.13 50.94 7.08
CA ILE A 237 4.30 50.29 6.06
C ILE A 237 3.03 49.80 6.75
N LEU A 238 1.87 50.19 6.23
CA LEU A 238 0.56 49.81 6.72
C LEU A 238 -0.12 48.93 5.68
N VAL A 239 -0.58 47.76 6.12
CA VAL A 239 -1.31 46.79 5.29
C VAL A 239 -2.73 46.69 5.82
N PHE A 240 -3.72 46.90 4.96
CA PHE A 240 -5.13 46.96 5.36
C PHE A 240 -5.92 45.74 4.91
N ARG A 241 -5.87 45.40 3.61
CA ARG A 241 -6.69 44.32 3.03
C ARG A 241 -5.84 43.38 2.18
N LEU A 242 -5.97 42.08 2.46
CA LEU A 242 -5.39 41.00 1.66
C LEU A 242 -6.22 40.73 0.40
N LEU A 243 -5.61 40.10 -0.61
CA LEU A 243 -6.28 39.65 -1.83
C LEU A 243 -7.46 38.71 -1.50
N GLU A 244 -8.54 38.78 -2.28
CA GLU A 244 -9.78 38.00 -2.03
C GLU A 244 -9.56 36.47 -1.89
N HIS A 245 -8.56 35.93 -2.60
CA HIS A 245 -8.24 34.50 -2.58
C HIS A 245 -7.29 34.09 -1.43
N LYS A 246 -6.76 35.05 -0.67
CA LYS A 246 -5.87 34.81 0.48
C LYS A 246 -6.69 34.79 1.77
N GLN A 247 -6.89 33.59 2.32
CA GLN A 247 -7.74 33.37 3.50
C GLN A 247 -7.15 33.90 4.82
N GLY A 248 -5.85 34.22 4.84
CA GLY A 248 -5.14 34.74 6.00
C GLY A 248 -3.64 34.83 5.75
N LEU A 249 -2.92 35.34 6.74
CA LEU A 249 -1.46 35.41 6.71
C LEU A 249 -0.86 34.03 7.01
N GLN A 250 0.22 33.72 6.31
CA GLN A 250 1.02 32.50 6.42
C GLN A 250 2.32 32.80 7.18
N PRO A 251 3.00 31.80 7.75
CA PRO A 251 4.27 32.00 8.46
C PRO A 251 5.32 32.80 7.66
N LEU A 252 5.40 32.57 6.34
CA LEU A 252 6.29 33.32 5.45
C LEU A 252 5.96 34.82 5.41
N ASP A 253 4.69 35.22 5.52
CA ASP A 253 4.32 36.62 5.49
C ASP A 253 4.88 37.37 6.69
N HIS A 254 4.92 36.73 7.87
CA HIS A 254 5.56 37.31 9.06
C HIS A 254 7.06 37.50 8.85
N GLU A 255 7.74 36.51 8.28
CA GLU A 255 9.17 36.62 7.94
C GLU A 255 9.41 37.73 6.91
N LEU A 256 8.52 37.88 5.91
CA LEU A 256 8.58 38.95 4.93
C LEU A 256 8.32 40.32 5.56
N PHE A 257 7.40 40.46 6.52
CA PHE A 257 7.18 41.72 7.23
C PHE A 257 8.40 42.14 8.05
N GLU A 258 9.03 41.21 8.75
CA GLU A 258 10.28 41.46 9.49
C GLU A 258 11.42 41.86 8.53
N LEU A 259 11.58 41.12 7.42
CA LEU A 259 12.55 41.44 6.38
C LEU A 259 12.30 42.84 5.80
N LEU A 260 11.05 43.18 5.47
CA LEU A 260 10.69 44.51 5.01
C LEU A 260 11.04 45.57 6.06
N GLY A 261 10.71 45.35 7.32
CA GLY A 261 11.04 46.26 8.42
C GLY A 261 12.53 46.63 8.46
N VAL A 262 13.43 45.68 8.20
CA VAL A 262 14.88 45.92 8.20
C VAL A 262 15.38 46.49 6.86
N HIS A 263 15.07 45.80 5.76
CA HIS A 263 15.66 46.09 4.46
C HIS A 263 15.03 47.30 3.77
N ALA A 264 13.71 47.47 3.87
CA ALA A 264 13.03 48.64 3.30
C ALA A 264 13.45 49.92 4.03
N SER A 265 13.65 49.87 5.35
CA SER A 265 14.16 51.00 6.13
C SER A 265 15.53 51.45 5.63
N THR A 266 16.45 50.50 5.47
CA THR A 266 17.81 50.78 5.02
C THR A 266 17.81 51.33 3.59
N ALA A 267 17.04 50.71 2.69
CA ALA A 267 16.93 51.16 1.30
C ALA A 267 16.35 52.57 1.19
N LEU A 268 15.24 52.86 1.89
CA LEU A 268 14.62 54.20 1.90
C LEU A 268 15.53 55.26 2.51
N TYR A 269 16.20 54.93 3.63
CA TYR A 269 17.17 55.84 4.25
C TYR A 269 18.30 56.20 3.28
N CYS A 270 18.90 55.21 2.62
CA CYS A 270 19.94 55.42 1.63
C CYS A 270 19.45 56.24 0.42
N ALA A 271 18.24 55.95 -0.10
CA ALA A 271 17.65 56.69 -1.21
C ALA A 271 17.38 58.16 -0.86
N ASN A 272 16.87 58.43 0.35
CA ASN A 272 16.63 59.78 0.85
C ASN A 272 17.96 60.56 1.02
N LEU A 273 18.99 59.93 1.59
CA LEU A 273 20.33 60.54 1.68
C LEU A 273 20.91 60.84 0.28
N HIS A 274 20.74 59.93 -0.67
CA HIS A 274 21.18 60.12 -2.05
C HIS A 274 20.46 61.31 -2.71
N GLN A 275 19.16 61.45 -2.47
CA GLN A 275 18.37 62.57 -3.00
C GLN A 275 18.80 63.93 -2.40
N VAL A 276 19.02 63.98 -1.07
CA VAL A 276 19.50 65.20 -0.39
C VAL A 276 20.90 65.59 -0.88
N THR A 277 21.81 64.62 -0.99
CA THR A 277 23.18 64.88 -1.47
C THR A 277 23.18 65.29 -2.95
N ALA A 278 22.40 64.64 -3.81
CA ALA A 278 22.25 65.02 -5.21
C ALA A 278 21.64 66.42 -5.38
N ALA A 279 20.72 66.83 -4.49
CA ALA A 279 20.14 68.17 -4.49
C ALA A 279 21.13 69.25 -4.00
N ALA A 280 22.03 68.90 -3.07
CA ALA A 280 23.06 69.81 -2.55
C ALA A 280 24.24 70.03 -3.53
N VAL A 281 24.43 69.12 -4.49
CA VAL A 281 25.48 69.19 -5.52
C VAL A 281 25.01 69.91 -6.80
N ARG A 282 23.70 70.17 -6.93
CA ARG A 282 23.11 70.95 -8.03
C ARG A 282 22.96 72.42 -7.67
#